data_AF-A0A531JRY3-F1
#
_entry.id   AF-A0A531JRY3-F1
#
_cell.length_a   1.000
_cell.length_b   1.000
_cell.length_c   1.000
_cell.angle_alpha   90.00
_cell.angle_beta   90.00
_cell.angle_gamma   90.00
#
_symmetry.space_group_name_H-M   'P 1'
#
loop_
_entity.id
_entity.type
_entity.pdbx_description
1 polymer ?
#
loop_
_entity_poly.entity_id
_entity_poly.type
_entity_poly.pdbx_seq_one_letter_code
_entity_poly.pdbx_strand_id
1 'polypeptide(L)'
;QFIADMILCDCPSAKVVGVEMGAYYYTARDHAELVKAMPNVRFKDVELLVNWVRFIKSEQEVAYMRQAGEITERMMARAVEVAAPGIRECDVAAAIYHAQMSGTESCGGLPATSPPHMGFGAR
;
A
#
# COMPACT_ATOMS: atom_id res chain seq x y z
N GLN A 1 14.20 20.67 0.64
CA GLN A 1 15.50 21.04 0.06
C GLN A 1 16.28 19.79 -0.35
N PHE A 2 16.64 18.89 0.58
CA PHE A 2 17.39 17.65 0.27
C PHE A 2 16.99 16.90 -1.00
N ILE A 3 15.71 16.55 -1.22
CA ILE A 3 15.27 15.82 -2.42
C ILE A 3 15.46 16.64 -3.70
N ALA A 4 15.19 17.94 -3.68
CA ALA A 4 15.45 18.82 -4.82
C ALA A 4 16.95 18.90 -5.12
N ASP A 5 17.79 18.98 -4.09
CA ASP A 5 19.24 19.02 -4.22
C ASP A 5 19.77 17.72 -4.84
N MET A 6 19.23 16.56 -4.43
CA MET A 6 19.55 15.27 -5.06
C MET A 6 19.16 15.24 -6.54
N ILE A 7 17.95 15.67 -6.88
CA ILE A 7 17.48 15.70 -8.28
C ILE A 7 18.39 16.58 -9.14
N LEU A 8 18.77 17.75 -8.64
CA LEU A 8 19.65 18.69 -9.35
C LEU A 8 21.12 18.23 -9.38
N CYS A 9 21.56 17.45 -8.40
CA CYS A 9 22.89 16.82 -8.41
C CYS A 9 22.97 15.75 -9.51
N ASP A 10 21.96 14.88 -9.58
CA ASP A 10 21.90 13.79 -10.56
C ASP A 10 21.58 14.28 -11.98
N CYS A 11 20.73 15.32 -12.08
CA CYS A 11 20.35 15.93 -13.35
C CYS A 11 20.35 17.48 -13.26
N PRO A 12 21.52 18.12 -13.36
CA PRO A 12 21.64 19.58 -13.23
C PRO A 12 20.87 20.39 -14.29
N SER A 13 20.58 19.77 -15.43
CA SER A 13 19.87 20.37 -16.56
C SER A 13 18.39 19.96 -16.62
N ALA A 14 17.84 19.37 -15.56
CA ALA A 14 16.45 18.95 -15.50
C ALA A 14 15.52 20.14 -15.83
N LYS A 15 14.72 19.99 -16.89
CA LYS A 15 13.70 20.97 -17.29
C LYS A 15 12.29 20.55 -16.87
N VAL A 16 12.07 19.25 -16.71
CA VAL A 16 10.79 18.65 -16.35
C VAL A 16 11.03 17.59 -15.29
N VAL A 17 10.26 17.62 -14.22
CA VAL A 17 10.27 16.60 -13.16
C VAL A 17 8.87 16.03 -13.01
N GLY A 18 8.75 14.71 -13.09
CA GLY A 18 7.51 13.99 -12.85
C GLY A 18 7.25 13.85 -11.34
N VAL A 19 6.04 14.14 -10.90
CA VAL A 19 5.58 13.90 -9.52
C VAL A 19 4.22 13.19 -9.54
N GLU A 20 3.91 12.41 -8.51
CA GLU A 20 2.63 11.71 -8.40
C GLU A 20 1.67 12.55 -7.53
N MET A 21 0.89 13.44 -8.15
CA MET A 21 0.13 14.45 -7.40
C MET A 21 -1.01 13.85 -6.56
N GLY A 22 -1.48 12.64 -6.89
CA GLY A 22 -2.49 11.89 -6.13
C GLY A 22 -1.95 10.84 -5.15
N ALA A 23 -0.62 10.69 -5.00
CA ALA A 23 -0.06 9.67 -4.13
C ALA A 23 -0.28 9.97 -2.64
N TYR A 24 -0.61 8.94 -1.85
CA TYR A 24 -0.91 9.05 -0.41
C TYR A 24 0.16 9.78 0.42
N TYR A 25 1.42 9.67 0.03
CA TYR A 25 2.57 10.24 0.76
C TYR A 25 3.17 11.47 0.06
N TYR A 26 2.62 11.90 -1.08
CA TYR A 26 3.05 13.11 -1.77
C TYR A 26 2.11 14.25 -1.41
N THR A 27 2.48 15.04 -0.39
CA THR A 27 1.56 16.05 0.15
C THR A 27 1.59 17.35 -0.66
N ALA A 28 0.55 18.17 -0.52
CA ALA A 28 0.53 19.53 -1.07
C ALA A 28 1.71 20.38 -0.56
N ARG A 29 2.19 20.13 0.67
CA ARG A 29 3.36 20.81 1.23
C ARG A 29 4.64 20.40 0.50
N ASP A 30 4.83 19.10 0.25
CA ASP A 30 5.99 18.61 -0.48
C ASP A 30 6.05 19.21 -1.89
N HIS A 31 4.90 19.29 -2.56
CA HIS A 31 4.80 19.94 -3.86
C HIS A 31 5.19 21.43 -3.80
N ALA A 32 4.66 22.19 -2.84
CA ALA A 32 4.98 23.60 -2.69
C ALA A 32 6.48 23.83 -2.40
N GLU A 33 7.09 22.99 -1.55
CA GLU A 33 8.52 23.08 -1.26
C GLU A 33 9.39 22.70 -2.47
N LEU A 34 8.98 21.72 -3.28
CA LEU A 34 9.68 21.37 -4.52
C LEU A 34 9.62 22.50 -5.55
N VAL A 35 8.44 23.12 -5.73
CA VAL A 35 8.27 24.28 -6.63
C VAL A 35 9.14 25.45 -6.19
N LYS A 36 9.20 25.72 -4.88
CA LYS A 36 10.05 26.77 -4.31
C LYS A 36 11.54 26.48 -4.49
N ALA A 37 11.96 25.24 -4.30
CA ALA A 37 13.37 24.83 -4.39
C ALA A 37 13.88 24.74 -5.84
N MET A 38 13.00 24.45 -6.80
CA MET A 38 13.34 24.26 -8.22
C MET A 38 12.50 25.17 -9.13
N PRO A 39 12.63 26.51 -9.02
CA PRO A 39 11.74 27.46 -9.70
C PRO A 39 11.84 27.42 -11.23
N ASN A 40 12.94 26.87 -11.77
CA ASN A 40 13.17 26.76 -13.21
C ASN A 40 12.72 25.41 -13.79
N VAL A 41 12.16 24.52 -12.96
CA VAL A 41 11.71 23.18 -13.36
C VAL A 41 10.20 23.19 -13.54
N ARG A 42 9.74 22.60 -14.65
CA ARG A 42 8.32 22.32 -14.85
C ARG A 42 7.95 21.00 -14.18
N PHE A 43 7.07 21.05 -13.19
CA PHE A 43 6.50 19.82 -12.63
C PHE A 43 5.38 19.29 -13.53
N LYS A 44 5.40 17.99 -13.77
CA LYS A 44 4.35 17.28 -14.53
C LYS A 44 3.75 16.21 -13.63
N ASP A 45 2.44 16.18 -13.55
CA ASP A 45 1.75 15.07 -12.94
C ASP A 45 1.94 13.81 -13.79
N VAL A 46 2.51 12.78 -13.16
CA VAL A 46 2.75 11.46 -13.75
C VAL A 46 2.13 10.38 -12.87
N GLU A 47 1.02 10.70 -12.21
CA GLU A 47 0.25 9.75 -11.41
C GLU A 47 0.06 8.42 -12.14
N LEU A 48 0.28 7.32 -11.42
CA LEU A 48 0.17 5.93 -11.89
C LEU A 48 1.17 5.51 -12.98
N LEU A 49 2.12 6.35 -13.40
CA LEU A 49 3.09 5.98 -14.44
C LEU A 49 3.82 4.68 -14.11
N VAL A 50 4.36 4.56 -12.89
CA VAL A 50 5.04 3.33 -12.44
C VAL A 50 4.03 2.21 -12.18
N ASN A 51 2.82 2.52 -11.73
CA ASN A 51 1.75 1.53 -11.53
C ASN A 51 1.41 0.80 -12.84
N TRP A 52 1.40 1.50 -13.98
CA TRP A 52 1.21 0.89 -15.30
C TRP A 52 2.37 -0.02 -15.70
N VAL A 53 3.61 0.36 -15.39
CA VAL A 53 4.78 -0.51 -15.61
C VAL A 53 4.66 -1.81 -14.80
N ARG A 54 4.15 -1.72 -13.57
CA ARG A 54 3.94 -2.87 -12.68
C ARG A 54 2.68 -3.68 -12.99
N PHE A 55 1.98 -3.39 -14.09
CA PHE A 55 0.72 -4.08 -14.42
C PHE A 55 0.95 -5.57 -14.68
N ILE A 56 1.95 -5.91 -15.50
CA ILE A 56 2.36 -7.29 -15.78
C ILE A 56 3.27 -7.78 -14.65
N LYS A 57 2.89 -8.89 -14.02
CA LYS A 57 3.62 -9.50 -12.91
C LYS A 57 4.65 -10.51 -13.43
N SER A 58 5.82 -10.52 -12.81
CA SER A 58 6.79 -11.59 -12.95
C SER A 58 6.28 -12.90 -12.32
N GLU A 59 6.88 -14.03 -12.68
CA GLU A 59 6.54 -15.34 -12.09
C GLU A 59 6.72 -15.34 -10.56
N GLN A 60 7.75 -14.65 -10.07
CA GLN A 60 8.02 -14.50 -8.65
C GLN A 60 6.93 -13.69 -7.93
N GLU A 61 6.49 -12.58 -8.51
CA GLU A 61 5.39 -11.78 -7.95
C GLU A 61 4.09 -12.59 -7.92
N VAL A 62 3.80 -13.37 -8.96
CA VAL A 62 2.63 -14.25 -8.99
C VAL A 62 2.75 -15.34 -7.90
N ALA A 63 3.95 -15.88 -7.65
CA ALA A 63 4.16 -16.84 -6.57
C ALA A 63 3.84 -16.23 -5.20
N TYR A 64 4.30 -15.00 -4.92
CA TYR A 64 3.94 -14.28 -3.71
C TYR A 64 2.43 -14.00 -3.61
N MET A 65 1.79 -13.64 -4.72
CA MET A 65 0.33 -13.44 -4.74
C MET A 65 -0.44 -14.72 -4.42
N ARG A 66 0.03 -15.88 -4.87
CA ARG A 66 -0.58 -17.19 -4.52
C ARG A 66 -0.45 -17.50 -3.03
N GLN A 67 0.74 -17.30 -2.47
CA GLN A 67 0.98 -17.44 -1.03
C GLN A 67 0.08 -16.51 -0.20
N ALA A 68 -0.05 -15.24 -0.62
CA ALA A 68 -0.98 -14.30 0.00
C ALA A 68 -2.44 -14.74 -0.12
N GLY A 69 -2.81 -15.38 -1.24
CA GLY A 69 -4.11 -16.00 -1.45
C GLY A 69 -4.41 -17.11 -0.44
N GLU A 70 -3.45 -18.02 -0.21
CA GLU A 70 -3.58 -19.10 0.80
C GLU A 70 -3.76 -18.55 2.22
N ILE A 71 -3.02 -17.50 2.58
CA ILE A 71 -3.19 -16.83 3.88
C ILE A 71 -4.58 -16.18 3.96
N THR A 72 -5.04 -15.54 2.89
CA THR A 72 -6.36 -14.90 2.82
C THR A 72 -7.50 -15.91 2.97
N GLU A 73 -7.37 -17.11 2.38
CA GLU A 73 -8.35 -18.18 2.55
C GLU A 73 -8.48 -18.59 4.03
N ARG A 74 -7.36 -18.73 4.74
CA ARG A 74 -7.35 -19.06 6.17
C ARG A 74 -7.93 -17.93 7.03
N MET A 75 -7.65 -16.68 6.68
CA MET A 75 -8.27 -15.51 7.33
C MET A 75 -9.79 -15.57 7.23
N MET A 76 -10.32 -15.83 6.03
CA MET A 76 -11.77 -15.88 5.79
C MET A 76 -12.42 -17.10 6.45
N ALA A 77 -11.77 -18.27 6.41
CA ALA A 77 -12.23 -19.45 7.15
C ALA A 77 -12.35 -19.13 8.64
N ARG A 78 -11.34 -18.47 9.22
CA ARG A 78 -11.37 -18.08 10.63
C ARG A 78 -12.47 -17.07 10.95
N ALA A 79 -12.74 -16.13 10.03
CA ALA A 79 -13.85 -15.20 10.17
C ALA A 79 -15.20 -15.94 10.26
N VAL A 80 -15.44 -16.90 9.37
CA VAL A 80 -16.68 -17.69 9.33
C VAL A 80 -16.85 -18.56 10.58
N GLU A 81 -15.77 -19.13 11.11
CA GLU A 81 -15.81 -19.94 12.33
C GLU A 81 -16.19 -19.14 13.59
N VAL A 82 -15.75 -17.88 13.67
CA VAL A 82 -15.89 -17.05 14.89
C VAL A 82 -17.12 -16.15 14.84
N ALA A 83 -17.53 -15.73 13.65
CA ALA A 83 -18.66 -14.83 13.49
C ALA A 83 -19.98 -15.54 13.88
N ALA A 84 -20.64 -15.01 14.91
CA ALA A 84 -21.95 -15.47 15.37
C ALA A 84 -22.74 -14.31 16.00
N PRO A 85 -24.08 -14.41 16.09
CA PRO A 85 -24.89 -13.43 16.80
C PRO A 85 -24.42 -13.23 18.24
N GLY A 86 -24.27 -11.97 18.66
CA GLY A 86 -23.82 -11.61 20.01
C GLY A 86 -22.29 -11.54 20.18
N ILE A 87 -21.50 -11.89 19.17
CA ILE A 87 -20.04 -11.69 19.17
C ILE A 87 -19.71 -10.27 18.72
N ARG A 88 -18.74 -9.62 19.39
CA ARG A 88 -18.29 -8.27 19.03
C ARG A 88 -17.44 -8.32 17.77
N GLU A 89 -17.59 -7.30 16.93
CA GLU A 89 -16.78 -7.16 15.71
C GLU A 89 -15.27 -7.19 16.02
N CYS A 90 -14.82 -6.54 17.10
CA CYS A 90 -13.40 -6.52 17.45
C CYS A 90 -12.81 -7.92 17.78
N ASP A 91 -13.61 -8.83 18.32
CA ASP A 91 -13.16 -10.20 18.64
C ASP A 91 -13.00 -11.03 17.37
N VAL A 92 -13.92 -10.85 16.40
CA VAL A 92 -13.78 -11.41 15.05
C VAL A 92 -12.54 -10.82 14.36
N ALA A 93 -12.30 -9.51 14.49
CA ALA A 93 -11.14 -8.83 13.91
C ALA A 93 -9.84 -9.44 14.44
N ALA A 94 -9.75 -9.62 15.76
CA ALA A 94 -8.58 -10.18 16.41
C ALA A 94 -8.28 -11.59 15.91
N ALA A 95 -9.32 -12.43 15.73
CA ALA A 95 -9.16 -13.77 15.19
C ALA A 95 -8.65 -13.76 13.73
N ILE A 96 -9.19 -12.87 12.89
CA ILE A 96 -8.74 -12.69 11.51
C ILE A 96 -7.28 -12.23 11.48
N TYR A 97 -6.93 -11.22 12.28
CA TYR A 97 -5.57 -10.70 12.35
C TYR A 97 -4.57 -11.74 12.82
N HIS A 98 -4.95 -12.56 13.81
CA HIS A 98 -4.11 -13.66 14.25
C HIS A 98 -3.85 -14.64 13.10
N ALA A 99 -4.89 -15.11 12.41
CA ALA A 99 -4.75 -16.00 11.27
C ALA A 99 -3.90 -15.40 10.13
N GLN A 100 -4.09 -14.10 9.87
CA GLN A 100 -3.30 -13.35 8.89
C GLN A 100 -1.82 -13.31 9.25
N MET A 101 -1.49 -12.89 10.48
CA MET A 101 -0.12 -12.65 10.93
C MET A 101 0.65 -13.96 11.15
N SER A 102 -0.02 -15.02 11.59
CA SER A 102 0.59 -16.33 11.71
C SER A 102 1.01 -16.92 10.36
N GLY A 103 0.39 -16.48 9.25
CA GLY A 103 0.65 -17.05 7.93
C GLY A 103 0.38 -18.56 7.91
N THR A 104 1.04 -19.28 7.01
CA THR A 104 1.04 -20.75 6.90
C THR A 104 2.37 -21.35 7.38
N GLU A 105 2.48 -22.67 7.34
CA GLU A 105 3.76 -23.35 7.62
C GLU A 105 4.85 -22.97 6.61
N SER A 106 4.47 -22.67 5.37
CA SER A 106 5.40 -22.41 4.26
C SER A 106 5.62 -20.93 3.96
N CYS A 107 4.69 -20.05 4.37
CA CYS A 107 4.80 -18.61 4.14
C CYS A 107 4.30 -17.79 5.33
N GLY A 108 5.11 -16.82 5.76
CA GLY A 108 4.78 -15.94 6.87
C GLY A 108 3.69 -14.91 6.53
N GLY A 109 2.95 -14.50 7.56
CA GLY A 109 1.97 -13.43 7.49
C GLY A 109 2.58 -12.05 7.68
N LEU A 110 1.82 -11.02 7.29
CA LEU A 110 2.17 -9.61 7.48
C LEU A 110 0.92 -8.82 7.90
N PRO A 111 1.06 -7.73 8.66
CA PRO A 111 -0.08 -6.86 8.99
C PRO A 111 -0.64 -6.20 7.73
N ALA A 112 -1.95 -6.07 7.65
CA ALA A 112 -2.60 -5.37 6.55
C ALA A 112 -2.40 -3.86 6.70
N THR A 113 -2.30 -3.15 5.58
CA THR A 113 -2.23 -1.68 5.53
C THR A 113 -3.55 -1.01 5.90
N SER A 114 -4.63 -1.79 6.03
CA SER A 114 -5.95 -1.34 6.47
C SER A 114 -6.63 -2.45 7.27
N PRO A 115 -7.46 -2.12 8.27
CA PRO A 115 -8.17 -3.13 9.03
C PRO A 115 -9.20 -3.86 8.18
N PRO A 116 -9.51 -5.13 8.48
CA PRO A 116 -10.60 -5.82 7.83
C PRO A 116 -11.89 -5.05 8.09
N HIS A 117 -12.48 -4.54 7.00
CA HIS A 117 -13.75 -3.83 7.06
C HIS A 117 -14.87 -4.84 7.30
N MET A 118 -15.32 -4.95 8.54
CA MET A 118 -16.43 -5.82 8.91
C MET A 118 -17.71 -4.99 8.97
N GLY A 119 -18.68 -5.35 8.14
CA GLY A 119 -19.97 -4.67 8.02
C GLY A 119 -21.11 -5.41 8.71
N PHE A 120 -20.82 -6.21 9.74
CA PHE A 120 -21.77 -7.08 10.43
C PHE A 120 -21.59 -7.01 11.94
N GLY A 121 -22.68 -6.70 12.67
CA GLY A 121 -22.66 -6.59 14.13
C GLY A 121 -23.51 -5.41 14.61
N ALA A 122 -23.91 -5.44 15.89
CA ALA A 122 -24.32 -4.21 16.56
C ALA A 122 -23.04 -3.44 16.92
N ARG A 123 -23.02 -2.12 16.62
CA ARG A 123 -21.90 -1.24 16.98
C ARG A 123 -21.62 -1.24 18.48
#